data_AF-A0A835RUS3-F1
#
_entry.id   AF-A0A835RUS3-F1
#
_cell.length_a   1.000
_cell.length_b   1.000
_cell.length_c   1.000
_cell.angle_alpha   90.00
_cell.angle_beta   90.00
_cell.angle_gamma   90.00
#
_symmetry.space_group_name_H-M   'P 1'
#
loop_
_entity.id
_entity.type
_entity.pdbx_description
1 polymer ?
#
loop_
_entity_poly.entity_id
_entity_poly.type
_entity_poly.pdbx_seq_one_letter_code
_entity_poly.pdbx_strand_id
1 'polypeptide(L)'
;MAKQQSMEDPKREYSPREFEKVETALERMKRHWSEAAGRVWVPEVWGQEELLREWSDCSAFERSLVSKELWAARLALMAECRRGNSGGLGIENRCS
;
A
#
# COMPACT_ATOMS: atom_id res chain seq x y z
N MET A 1 28.88 -62.42 -22.81
CA MET A 1 29.19 -61.25 -21.95
C MET A 1 29.00 -60.01 -22.80
N ALA A 2 28.24 -58.96 -22.47
CA ALA A 2 27.30 -58.68 -21.39
C ALA A 2 26.18 -57.84 -22.04
N LYS A 3 24.92 -58.13 -21.71
CA LYS A 3 23.76 -57.42 -22.25
C LYS A 3 23.50 -56.23 -21.32
N GLN A 4 23.77 -55.01 -21.77
CA GLN A 4 23.43 -53.81 -21.02
C GLN A 4 21.92 -53.57 -21.14
N GLN A 5 21.18 -53.89 -20.08
CA GLN A 5 19.81 -53.42 -19.86
C GLN A 5 19.89 -52.03 -19.23
N SER A 6 19.58 -50.99 -20.01
CA SER A 6 19.28 -49.66 -19.49
C SER A 6 17.86 -49.70 -18.94
N MET A 7 17.74 -49.61 -17.61
CA MET A 7 16.47 -49.36 -16.93
C MET A 7 15.98 -47.98 -17.36
N GLU A 8 14.83 -47.91 -18.01
CA GLU A 8 14.12 -46.65 -18.19
C GLU A 8 13.51 -46.25 -16.85
N ASP A 9 13.88 -45.07 -16.34
CA ASP A 9 13.28 -44.47 -15.16
C ASP A 9 11.79 -44.18 -15.44
N PRO A 10 10.85 -44.64 -14.58
CA PRO A 10 9.44 -44.37 -14.78
C PRO A 10 9.21 -42.86 -14.62
N LYS A 11 8.70 -42.24 -15.68
CA LYS A 11 8.29 -40.83 -15.71
C LYS A 11 7.42 -40.55 -14.50
N ARG A 12 7.98 -39.86 -13.51
CA ARG A 12 7.26 -39.36 -12.36
C ARG A 12 6.28 -38.33 -12.89
N GLU A 13 5.05 -38.75 -13.12
CA GLU A 13 3.97 -37.89 -13.59
C GLU A 13 3.75 -36.81 -12.54
N TYR A 14 4.31 -35.63 -12.80
CA TYR A 14 4.06 -34.44 -12.01
C TYR A 14 2.62 -34.04 -12.32
N SER A 15 1.68 -34.50 -11.51
CA SER A 15 0.36 -33.88 -11.40
C SER A 15 0.61 -32.48 -10.82
N PRO A 16 0.40 -31.40 -11.58
CA PRO A 16 0.40 -30.08 -11.00
C PRO A 16 -0.77 -30.07 -10.03
N ARG A 17 -0.48 -30.05 -8.72
CA ARG A 17 -1.50 -29.73 -7.72
C ARG A 17 -2.10 -28.41 -8.17
N GLU A 18 -3.41 -28.39 -8.36
CA GLU A 18 -4.14 -27.16 -8.66
C GLU A 18 -3.84 -26.19 -7.51
N PHE A 19 -2.89 -25.28 -7.75
CA PHE A 19 -2.67 -24.18 -6.85
C PHE A 19 -3.94 -23.34 -6.97
N GLU A 20 -4.84 -23.48 -5.99
CA GLU A 20 -5.91 -22.51 -5.79
C GLU A 20 -5.26 -21.14 -5.84
N LYS A 21 -5.54 -20.40 -6.91
CA LYS A 21 -4.97 -19.08 -7.13
C LYS A 21 -5.56 -18.18 -6.06
N VAL A 22 -4.85 -18.06 -4.94
CA VAL A 22 -5.25 -17.18 -3.84
C VAL A 22 -5.33 -15.77 -4.41
N GLU A 23 -6.53 -15.22 -4.37
CA GLU A 23 -6.79 -13.90 -4.90
C GLU A 23 -5.99 -12.83 -4.15
N THR A 24 -5.28 -12.00 -4.91
CA THR A 24 -4.56 -10.84 -4.38
C THR A 24 -5.51 -9.74 -3.93
N ALA A 25 -5.06 -8.87 -3.02
CA ALA A 25 -5.85 -7.72 -2.56
C ALA A 25 -6.28 -6.80 -3.73
N LEU A 26 -5.42 -6.65 -4.74
CA LEU A 26 -5.71 -5.87 -5.94
C LEU A 26 -6.82 -6.50 -6.80
N GLU A 27 -6.76 -7.81 -7.02
CA GLU A 27 -7.81 -8.54 -7.75
C GLU A 27 -9.16 -8.41 -7.03
N ARG A 28 -9.16 -8.55 -5.70
CA ARG A 28 -10.36 -8.37 -4.87
C ARG A 28 -10.95 -6.97 -4.99
N MET A 29 -10.11 -5.94 -4.93
CA MET A 29 -10.54 -4.55 -5.05
C MET A 29 -11.09 -4.25 -6.44
N LYS A 30 -10.42 -4.72 -7.51
CA LYS A 30 -10.88 -4.53 -8.89
C LYS A 30 -12.23 -5.19 -9.14
N ARG A 31 -12.41 -6.43 -8.65
CA ARG A 31 -13.72 -7.10 -8.70
C ARG A 31 -14.77 -6.30 -7.95
N HIS A 32 -14.50 -5.92 -6.71
CA HIS A 32 -15.44 -5.18 -5.88
C HIS A 32 -15.84 -3.83 -6.49
N TRP A 33 -14.89 -3.06 -7.03
CA TRP A 33 -15.19 -1.81 -7.74
C TRP A 33 -16.09 -2.05 -8.96
N SER A 34 -15.82 -3.10 -9.74
CA SER A 34 -16.63 -3.46 -10.90
C SER A 34 -18.05 -3.89 -10.51
N GLU A 35 -18.18 -4.62 -9.40
CA GLU A 35 -19.47 -5.08 -8.87
C GLU A 35 -20.29 -3.94 -8.26
N ALA A 36 -19.64 -3.04 -7.51
CA ALA A 36 -20.27 -1.93 -6.80
C ALA A 36 -20.55 -0.71 -7.69
N ALA A 37 -19.88 -0.59 -8.84
CA ALA A 37 -20.06 0.51 -9.79
C ALA A 37 -21.55 0.66 -10.19
N GLY A 38 -22.12 1.82 -9.91
CA GLY A 38 -23.52 2.14 -10.21
C GLY A 38 -24.56 1.45 -9.31
N ARG A 39 -24.14 0.63 -8.34
CA ARG A 39 -25.05 -0.05 -7.39
C ARG A 39 -25.07 0.59 -6.00
N VAL A 40 -24.08 1.44 -5.70
CA VAL A 40 -23.99 2.16 -4.44
C VAL A 40 -24.44 3.60 -4.66
N TRP A 41 -25.38 4.05 -3.84
CA TRP A 41 -25.80 5.44 -3.80
C TRP A 41 -25.02 6.17 -2.72
N VAL A 42 -24.64 7.42 -3.01
CA VAL A 42 -24.06 8.31 -1.99
C VAL A 42 -25.22 8.90 -1.20
N PRO A 43 -25.18 8.83 0.15
CA PRO A 43 -26.17 9.48 0.99
C PRO A 43 -26.33 10.97 0.69
N GLU A 44 -27.58 11.46 0.71
CA GLU A 44 -27.87 12.90 0.59
C GLU A 44 -27.30 13.67 1.78
N VAL A 45 -27.24 13.03 2.94
CA VAL A 45 -26.70 13.56 4.19
C VAL A 45 -25.60 12.63 4.66
N TRP A 46 -24.42 13.20 4.95
CA TRP A 46 -23.26 12.52 5.51
C TRP A 46 -23.38 12.34 7.04
N GLY A 47 -24.10 13.24 7.72
CA GLY A 47 -24.38 13.17 9.16
C GLY A 47 -23.33 13.86 10.04
N GLN A 48 -22.38 14.58 9.43
CA GLN A 48 -21.35 15.38 10.10
C GLN A 48 -21.29 16.80 9.52
N GLU A 49 -22.41 17.29 8.99
CA GLU A 49 -22.53 18.59 8.33
C GLU A 49 -22.13 19.74 9.24
N GLU A 50 -22.34 19.60 10.55
CA GLU A 50 -21.98 20.61 11.55
C GLU A 50 -20.47 20.92 11.57
N LEU A 51 -19.63 19.92 11.26
CA LEU A 51 -18.18 20.06 11.21
C LEU A 51 -17.69 20.80 9.95
N LEU A 52 -18.50 20.85 8.88
CA LEU A 52 -18.10 21.53 7.65
C LEU A 52 -17.86 23.03 7.87
N ARG A 53 -18.61 23.65 8.77
CA ARG A 53 -18.40 25.05 9.15
C ARG A 53 -17.03 25.25 9.79
N GLU A 54 -16.63 24.33 10.67
CA GLU A 54 -15.34 24.39 11.39
C GLU A 54 -14.14 24.02 10.52
N TRP A 55 -14.36 23.25 9.45
CA TRP A 55 -13.31 22.88 8.50
C TRP A 55 -13.21 23.85 7.32
N SER A 56 -14.27 24.62 7.03
CA SER A 56 -14.29 25.57 5.92
C SER A 56 -13.27 26.70 6.04
N ASP A 57 -12.94 27.10 7.27
CA ASP A 57 -11.98 28.17 7.52
C ASP A 57 -10.54 27.67 7.64
N CYS A 58 -10.30 26.35 7.46
CA CYS A 58 -9.03 25.64 7.67
C CYS A 58 -8.36 25.88 9.03
N SER A 59 -8.96 26.69 9.92
CA SER A 59 -8.33 27.20 11.12
C SER A 59 -8.23 26.11 12.18
N ALA A 60 -9.23 25.24 12.25
CA ALA A 60 -9.24 24.09 13.17
C ALA A 60 -8.06 23.15 12.94
N PHE A 61 -7.73 22.87 11.68
CA PHE A 61 -6.60 22.02 11.32
C PHE A 61 -5.27 22.76 11.43
N GLU A 62 -5.20 23.98 10.91
CA GLU A 62 -3.99 24.79 10.92
C GLU A 62 -3.51 25.13 12.33
N ARG A 63 -4.39 25.31 13.32
CA ARG A 63 -3.98 25.52 14.73
C ARG A 63 -3.02 24.45 15.24
N SER A 64 -3.24 23.19 14.84
CA SER A 64 -2.34 22.08 15.21
C SER A 64 -1.04 22.07 14.39
N LEU A 65 -1.11 22.48 13.13
CA LEU A 65 0.05 22.54 12.23
C LEU A 65 0.95 23.76 12.45
N VAL A 66 0.41 24.82 13.04
CA VAL A 66 1.12 26.07 13.37
C VAL A 66 1.69 26.00 14.79
N SER A 67 1.52 24.88 15.50
CA SER A 67 2.15 24.65 16.80
C SER A 67 3.68 24.84 16.69
N LYS A 68 4.25 25.57 17.66
CA LYS A 68 5.69 25.85 17.68
C LYS A 68 6.49 24.54 17.76
N GLU A 69 5.93 23.53 18.42
CA GLU A 69 6.52 22.21 18.55
C GLU A 69 6.65 21.50 17.20
N LEU A 70 5.61 21.52 16.36
CA LEU A 70 5.67 20.88 15.04
C LEU A 70 6.69 21.57 14.13
N TRP A 71 6.72 22.91 14.16
CA TRP A 71 7.70 23.68 13.40
C TRP A 71 9.13 23.39 13.87
N ALA A 72 9.36 23.33 15.18
CA ALA A 72 10.65 22.97 15.75
C ALA A 72 11.07 21.54 15.36
N ALA A 73 10.14 20.57 15.39
CA ALA A 73 10.40 19.20 14.96
C ALA A 73 10.79 19.13 13.48
N ARG A 74 10.08 19.87 12.61
CA ARG A 74 10.44 19.98 11.18
C ARG A 74 11.84 20.54 10.99
N LEU A 75 12.17 21.63 11.70
CA LEU A 75 13.49 22.25 11.61
C LEU A 75 14.60 21.31 12.12
N ALA A 76 14.35 20.57 13.20
CA ALA A 76 15.28 19.58 13.73
C ALA A 76 15.54 18.44 12.72
N LEU A 77 14.48 17.88 12.11
CA LEU A 77 14.62 16.86 11.07
C LEU A 77 15.39 17.39 9.86
N MET A 78 15.09 18.62 9.40
CA MET A 78 15.82 19.25 8.30
C MET A 78 17.28 19.50 8.65
N ALA A 79 17.58 19.92 9.88
CA ALA A 79 18.94 20.13 10.34
C ALA A 79 19.71 18.80 10.43
N GLU A 80 19.07 17.73 10.91
CA GLU A 80 19.64 16.38 10.98
C GLU A 80 19.89 15.81 9.59
N CYS A 81 18.93 15.91 8.66
CA CYS A 81 19.14 15.53 7.26
C CYS A 81 20.30 16.30 6.63
N ARG A 82 20.42 17.62 6.87
CA ARG A 82 21.56 18.41 6.37
C ARG A 82 22.90 18.00 7.00
N ARG A 83 22.90 17.62 8.27
CA ARG A 83 24.09 17.14 9.00
C ARG A 83 24.53 15.76 8.53
N GLY A 84 23.58 14.86 8.25
CA GLY A 84 23.83 13.51 7.73
C GLY A 84 24.14 13.45 6.23
N ASN A 85 23.73 14.46 5.45
CA ASN A 85 23.97 14.53 4.00
C ASN A 85 25.41 14.96 3.61
N SER A 86 26.38 14.87 4.53
CA SER A 86 27.79 14.78 4.16
C SER A 86 28.14 13.43 3.50
N GLY A 87 27.24 12.43 3.57
CA GLY A 87 27.22 11.25 2.72
C GLY A 87 25.78 10.98 2.27
N GLY A 88 25.50 11.13 0.97
CA GLY A 88 24.14 11.18 0.42
C GLY A 88 23.26 10.00 0.81
N LEU A 89 22.19 10.26 1.57
CA LEU A 89 21.11 9.30 1.80
C LEU A 89 19.99 9.58 0.80
N GLY A 90 20.07 8.91 -0.34
CA GLY A 90 18.99 8.88 -1.33
C GLY A 90 17.77 8.16 -0.75
N ILE A 91 16.61 8.82 -0.79
CA ILE A 91 15.34 8.18 -0.45
C ILE A 91 15.04 7.16 -1.56
N GLU A 92 15.34 5.88 -1.32
CA GLU A 92 14.94 4.80 -2.22
C GLU A 92 13.48 4.42 -1.96
N ASN A 93 12.61 4.80 -2.88
CA ASN A 93 11.22 4.35 -2.87
C ASN A 93 11.17 2.90 -3.40
N ARG A 94 11.22 1.93 -2.50
CA ARG A 94 10.99 0.52 -2.82
C ARG A 94 9.58 0.12 -2.41
N CYS A 95 8.60 0.49 -3.23
CA CYS A 95 7.33 -0.22 -3.20
C CYS A 95 7.55 -1.60 -3.83
N SER A 96 7.30 -2.64 -3.03
CA SER A 96 7.24 -4.06 -3.46
C SER A 96 5.78 -4.44 -3.70
#